data_AF-A0A7J4JAU0-F1
#
_entry.id   AF-A0A7J4JAU0-F1
#
_cell.length_a   1.000
_cell.length_b   1.000
_cell.length_c   1.000
_cell.angle_alpha   90.00
_cell.angle_beta   90.00
_cell.angle_gamma   90.00
#
_symmetry.space_group_name_H-M   'P 1'
#
loop_
_entity.id
_entity.type
_entity.pdbx_description
1 polymer ?
#
loop_
_entity_poly.entity_id
_entity_poly.type
_entity_poly.pdbx_seq_one_letter_code
_entity_poly.pdbx_strand_id
1 'polypeptide(L)'
;MSQYTILIIEDSPIELLHLKETLTSQNISNYDTATKLEQAIGYLWTRNYDIVIAATGSSLIGPRALAEIHHHVPHYPKVLGLGNAPSDKQYWYQVSTDSYLCHYFFERQEFYSKKNLQEIVRQQFSP
;
A
#
# COMPACT_ATOMS: atom_id res chain seq x y z
N MET A 1 -8.22 -5.72 -19.46
CA MET A 1 -7.98 -5.03 -18.18
C MET A 1 -6.55 -5.35 -17.78
N SER A 2 -5.75 -4.34 -17.44
CA SER A 2 -4.37 -4.55 -16.98
C SER A 2 -4.40 -5.21 -15.60
N GLN A 3 -3.70 -6.33 -15.44
CA GLN A 3 -3.56 -7.03 -14.17
C GLN A 3 -2.41 -6.37 -13.39
N TYR A 4 -2.74 -5.55 -12.39
CA TYR A 4 -1.73 -5.02 -11.46
C TYR A 4 -1.20 -6.15 -10.57
N THR A 5 0.09 -6.08 -10.25
CA THR A 5 0.76 -6.92 -9.25
C THR A 5 0.91 -6.12 -7.97
N ILE A 6 0.30 -6.56 -6.87
CA ILE A 6 0.25 -5.81 -5.60
C ILE A 6 1.05 -6.53 -4.52
N LEU A 7 1.81 -5.81 -3.71
CA LEU A 7 2.37 -6.31 -2.46
C LEU A 7 1.65 -5.66 -1.28
N ILE A 8 1.11 -6.46 -0.38
CA ILE A 8 0.53 -5.99 0.88
C ILE A 8 1.55 -6.22 2.00
N ILE A 9 1.86 -5.20 2.78
CA ILE A 9 2.71 -5.30 3.96
C ILE A 9 1.89 -4.88 5.19
N GLU A 10 1.55 -5.87 6.01
CA GLU A 10 0.62 -5.74 7.15
C GLU A 10 0.85 -6.90 8.12
N ASP A 11 1.09 -6.60 9.40
CA ASP A 11 1.26 -7.59 10.49
C ASP A 11 -0.05 -7.90 11.24
N SER A 12 -1.05 -7.02 11.17
CA SER A 12 -2.37 -7.26 11.75
C SER A 12 -3.17 -8.26 10.93
N PRO A 13 -3.54 -9.44 11.49
CA PRO A 13 -4.32 -10.44 10.76
C PRO A 13 -5.71 -9.93 10.33
N ILE A 14 -6.30 -9.05 11.13
CA ILE A 14 -7.63 -8.48 10.87
C ILE A 14 -7.56 -7.51 9.69
N GLU A 15 -6.58 -6.61 9.67
CA GLU A 15 -6.41 -5.68 8.56
C GLU A 15 -6.02 -6.41 7.27
N LEU A 16 -5.13 -7.39 7.38
CA LEU A 16 -4.73 -8.21 6.24
C LEU A 16 -5.92 -8.94 5.63
N LEU A 17 -6.84 -9.46 6.47
CA LEU A 17 -8.08 -10.08 6.00
C LEU A 17 -8.95 -9.07 5.24
N HIS A 18 -9.21 -7.89 5.83
CA HIS A 18 -10.01 -6.84 5.19
C HIS A 18 -9.41 -6.38 3.86
N LEU A 19 -8.09 -6.25 3.77
CA LEU A 19 -7.40 -5.88 2.53
C LEU A 19 -7.58 -6.97 1.45
N LYS A 20 -7.41 -8.25 1.81
CA LYS A 20 -7.63 -9.38 0.89
C LYS A 20 -9.07 -9.44 0.38
N GLU A 21 -10.05 -9.26 1.27
CA GLU A 21 -11.46 -9.22 0.89
C GLU A 21 -11.76 -8.05 -0.05
N THR A 22 -11.17 -6.87 0.23
CA THR A 22 -11.32 -5.68 -0.61
C THR A 22 -10.76 -5.93 -2.01
N LEU A 23 -9.54 -6.47 -2.13
CA LEU A 23 -8.91 -6.80 -3.40
C LEU A 23 -9.70 -7.87 -4.18
N THR A 24 -10.13 -8.93 -3.49
CA THR A 24 -10.94 -10.01 -4.06
C THR A 24 -12.27 -9.48 -4.60
N SER A 25 -12.95 -8.61 -3.84
CA SER A 25 -14.21 -7.99 -4.24
C SER A 25 -14.09 -7.10 -5.49
N GLN A 26 -12.85 -6.73 -5.84
CA GLN A 26 -12.50 -5.92 -7.00
C GLN A 26 -11.88 -6.73 -8.15
N ASN A 27 -11.96 -8.06 -8.08
CA ASN A 27 -11.36 -9.00 -9.04
C ASN A 27 -9.83 -8.83 -9.19
N ILE A 28 -9.15 -8.42 -8.12
CA ILE A 28 -7.70 -8.37 -8.06
C ILE A 28 -7.22 -9.65 -7.36
N SER A 29 -6.61 -10.56 -8.12
CA SER A 29 -6.12 -11.84 -7.61
C SER A 29 -4.59 -11.97 -7.63
N ASN A 30 -3.89 -11.02 -8.25
CA ASN A 30 -2.43 -11.03 -8.36
C ASN A 30 -1.81 -10.15 -7.28
N TYR A 31 -1.73 -10.69 -6.06
CA TYR A 31 -1.10 -10.01 -4.94
C TYR A 31 -0.31 -10.96 -4.06
N ASP A 32 0.78 -10.45 -3.47
CA ASP A 32 1.55 -11.11 -2.43
C ASP A 32 1.33 -10.42 -1.09
N THR A 33 1.60 -11.12 0.00
CA THR A 33 1.44 -10.58 1.36
C THR A 33 2.68 -10.85 2.20
N ALA A 34 3.20 -9.80 2.82
CA ALA A 34 4.29 -9.85 3.77
C ALA A 34 3.80 -9.41 5.16
N THR A 35 3.99 -10.26 6.17
CA THR A 35 3.67 -9.95 7.57
C THR A 35 4.91 -9.60 8.38
N LYS A 36 6.05 -9.43 7.71
CA LYS A 36 7.36 -9.04 8.25
C LYS A 36 8.08 -8.17 7.25
N LEU A 37 8.89 -7.23 7.73
CA LEU A 37 9.64 -6.30 6.88
C LEU A 37 10.66 -7.05 6.01
N GLU A 38 11.37 -8.02 6.57
CA GLU A 38 12.38 -8.80 5.84
C GLU A 38 11.75 -9.60 4.69
N GLN A 39 10.53 -10.09 4.89
CA GLN A 39 9.76 -10.78 3.85
C GLN A 39 9.36 -9.80 2.74
N ALA A 40 8.91 -8.59 3.10
CA ALA A 40 8.57 -7.56 2.13
C ALA A 40 9.78 -7.17 1.28
N ILE A 41 10.94 -6.96 1.90
CA ILE A 41 12.19 -6.68 1.20
C ILE A 41 12.56 -7.83 0.25
N GLY A 42 12.47 -9.08 0.72
CA GLY A 42 12.75 -10.26 -0.12
C GLY A 42 11.85 -10.36 -1.36
N TYR A 43 10.56 -10.02 -1.23
CA TYR A 43 9.66 -9.94 -2.37
C TYR A 43 10.01 -8.81 -3.33
N LEU A 44 10.28 -7.62 -2.80
CA LEU A 44 10.64 -6.45 -3.60
C LEU A 44 11.97 -6.62 -4.36
N TRP A 45 12.86 -7.49 -3.89
CA TRP A 45 14.09 -7.87 -4.59
C TRP A 45 13.88 -8.88 -5.72
N THR A 46 12.89 -9.75 -5.58
CA THR A 46 12.71 -10.90 -6.48
C THR A 46 11.61 -10.69 -7.51
N ARG A 47 10.73 -9.70 -7.29
CA ARG A 47 9.58 -9.41 -8.13
C ARG A 47 9.30 -7.92 -8.20
N ASN A 48 8.93 -7.45 -9.39
CA ASN A 48 8.41 -6.10 -9.58
C ASN A 48 6.92 -6.05 -9.21
N TYR A 49 6.56 -5.08 -8.39
CA TYR A 49 5.17 -4.78 -8.02
C TYR A 49 4.77 -3.44 -8.61
N ASP A 50 3.52 -3.32 -9.05
CA ASP A 50 2.95 -2.06 -9.52
C ASP A 50 2.53 -1.18 -8.33
N ILE A 51 2.08 -1.83 -7.25
CA ILE A 51 1.51 -1.19 -6.06
C ILE A 51 2.05 -1.88 -4.81
N VAL A 52 2.47 -1.09 -3.82
CA VAL A 52 2.70 -1.56 -2.45
C VAL A 52 1.68 -0.93 -1.53
N ILE A 53 0.94 -1.74 -0.80
CA ILE A 53 -0.01 -1.31 0.23
C ILE A 53 0.66 -1.56 1.58
N ALA A 54 0.86 -0.50 2.35
CA ALA A 54 1.62 -0.48 3.58
C ALA A 54 0.78 0.13 4.71
N ALA A 55 0.32 -0.68 5.66
CA ALA A 55 -0.49 -0.14 6.75
C ALA A 55 0.41 0.38 7.90
N THR A 56 0.38 1.69 8.18
CA THR A 56 1.19 2.34 9.24
C THR A 56 0.79 2.01 10.68
N GLY A 57 -0.33 1.32 10.89
CA GLY A 57 -0.60 0.70 12.20
C GLY A 57 0.36 -0.45 12.49
N SER A 58 1.03 -0.95 11.45
CA SER A 58 2.02 -2.00 11.54
C SER A 58 3.32 -1.48 12.15
N SER A 59 3.84 -2.23 13.12
CA SER A 59 5.18 -2.01 13.67
C SER A 59 6.30 -2.10 12.61
N LEU A 60 5.95 -2.60 11.42
CA LEU A 60 6.87 -2.88 10.32
C LEU A 60 7.09 -1.71 9.38
N ILE A 61 6.21 -0.72 9.32
CA ILE A 61 6.30 0.38 8.35
C ILE A 61 6.32 1.74 9.03
N GLY A 62 7.53 2.10 9.49
CA GLY A 62 7.90 3.48 9.76
C GLY A 62 8.67 4.12 8.59
N PRO A 63 9.05 5.41 8.71
CA PRO A 63 9.85 6.12 7.71
C PRO A 63 11.14 5.37 7.29
N ARG A 64 11.71 4.59 8.22
CA ARG A 64 12.89 3.74 7.97
C ARG A 64 12.60 2.59 7.01
N ALA A 65 11.48 1.89 7.16
CA ALA A 65 11.12 0.79 6.27
C ALA A 65 10.84 1.29 4.85
N LEU A 66 10.19 2.45 4.72
CA LEU A 66 9.99 3.12 3.44
C LEU A 66 11.33 3.53 2.80
N ALA A 67 12.28 4.02 3.60
CA ALA A 67 13.63 4.34 3.13
C ALA A 67 14.41 3.09 2.69
N GLU A 68 14.30 1.97 3.41
CA GLU A 68 14.92 0.69 3.03
C GLU A 68 14.31 0.13 1.73
N ILE A 69 12.98 0.16 1.60
CA ILE A 69 12.29 -0.19 0.35
C ILE A 69 12.78 0.71 -0.80
N HIS A 70 12.90 2.01 -0.58
CA HIS A 70 13.39 2.95 -1.59
C HIS A 70 14.83 2.69 -2.01
N HIS A 71 15.71 2.43 -1.04
CA HIS A 71 17.12 2.21 -1.32
C HIS A 71 17.38 0.95 -2.14
N HIS A 72 16.52 -0.05 -2.00
CA HIS A 72 16.76 -1.38 -2.53
C HIS A 72 15.94 -1.74 -3.78
N VAL A 73 14.94 -0.93 -4.15
CA VAL A 73 14.06 -1.25 -5.27
C VAL A 73 14.37 -0.35 -6.47
N PRO A 74 14.88 -0.92 -7.59
CA PRO A 74 15.28 -0.15 -8.77
C PRO A 74 14.12 0.54 -9.49
N HIS A 75 12.88 0.09 -9.24
CA HIS A 75 11.64 0.71 -9.72
C HIS A 75 10.70 0.93 -8.55
N TYR A 76 10.51 2.17 -8.13
CA TYR A 76 9.70 2.44 -6.95
C TYR A 76 8.22 2.22 -7.26
N PRO A 77 7.55 1.21 -6.64
CA PRO A 77 6.12 1.04 -6.80
C PRO A 77 5.39 2.20 -6.15
N LYS A 78 4.15 2.47 -6.57
CA LYS A 78 3.35 3.46 -5.82
C LYS A 78 3.01 2.87 -4.46
N VAL A 79 3.40 3.56 -3.41
CA VAL A 79 3.15 3.14 -2.03
C VAL A 79 1.90 3.83 -1.50
N LEU A 80 0.92 3.03 -1.10
CA LEU A 80 -0.26 3.48 -0.37
C LEU A 80 -0.06 3.18 1.12
N GLY A 81 0.16 4.22 1.91
CA GLY A 81 0.25 4.16 3.36
C GLY A 81 -1.13 4.32 4.01
N LEU A 82 -1.51 3.51 4.99
CA LEU A 82 -2.49 3.97 6.01
C LEU A 82 -1.76 4.93 6.94
N GLY A 83 -2.38 5.81 7.73
CA GLY A 83 -1.69 6.62 8.73
C GLY A 83 -2.64 7.50 9.53
N ASN A 84 -2.22 7.99 10.69
CA ASN A 84 -3.00 8.97 11.45
C ASN A 84 -2.72 10.37 10.90
N ALA A 85 -3.78 11.12 10.57
CA ALA A 85 -3.66 12.56 10.41
C ALA A 85 -3.55 13.24 11.79
N PRO A 86 -3.16 14.52 11.85
CA PRO A 86 -3.15 15.30 13.10
C PRO A 86 -4.50 15.41 13.84
N SER A 87 -5.58 14.84 13.29
CA SER A 87 -6.97 14.95 13.77
C SER A 87 -7.53 13.65 14.37
N ASP A 88 -6.68 12.71 14.83
CA ASP A 88 -7.02 11.36 15.31
C ASP A 88 -7.76 10.46 14.30
N LYS A 89 -8.00 10.97 13.10
CA LYS A 89 -8.58 10.23 11.99
C LYS A 89 -7.51 9.47 11.23
N GLN A 90 -7.85 8.26 10.79
CA GLN A 90 -6.98 7.46 9.92
C GLN A 90 -7.26 7.77 8.46
N TYR A 91 -6.19 8.02 7.70
CA TYR A 91 -6.22 8.33 6.29
C TYR A 91 -5.28 7.41 5.53
N TRP A 92 -5.60 7.19 4.27
CA TRP A 92 -4.61 6.66 3.34
C TRP A 92 -3.89 7.80 2.63
N TYR A 93 -2.58 7.62 2.45
CA TYR A 93 -1.71 8.58 1.80
C TYR A 93 -0.82 7.89 0.76
N GLN A 94 -0.35 8.65 -0.21
CA GLN A 94 0.73 8.23 -1.10
C GLN A 94 2.00 8.93 -0.68
N VAL A 95 3.10 8.19 -0.66
CA VAL A 95 4.44 8.78 -0.51
C VAL A 95 4.96 9.16 -1.89
N SER A 96 5.24 10.45 -2.09
CA SER A 96 5.97 10.91 -3.27
C SER A 96 7.41 10.39 -3.22
N THR A 97 7.85 9.77 -4.32
CA THR A 97 9.21 9.26 -4.53
C THR A 97 10.27 10.33 -4.39
N ASP A 98 9.95 11.55 -4.81
CA ASP A 98 10.97 12.59 -5.05
C ASP A 98 11.14 13.52 -3.85
N SER A 99 10.23 13.47 -2.88
CA SER A 99 10.13 14.50 -1.84
C SER A 99 9.84 13.98 -0.44
N TYR A 100 9.60 12.66 -0.28
CA TYR A 100 9.12 12.06 0.96
C TYR A 100 7.83 12.71 1.51
N LEU A 101 7.13 13.48 0.66
CA LEU A 101 5.87 14.11 1.02
C LEU A 101 4.76 13.06 1.01
N CYS A 102 4.04 12.98 2.14
CA CYS A 102 2.82 12.20 2.24
C CYS A 102 1.64 13.07 1.79
N HIS A 103 0.99 12.68 0.70
CA HIS A 103 -0.26 13.30 0.27
C HIS A 103 -1.43 12.48 0.81
N TYR A 104 -2.28 13.08 1.64
CA TYR A 104 -3.48 12.42 2.19
C TYR A 104 -4.61 12.48 1.16
N PHE A 105 -5.26 11.36 0.87
CA PHE A 105 -6.27 11.29 -0.19
C PHE A 105 -7.70 11.03 0.33
N PHE A 106 -7.88 10.19 1.35
CA PHE A 106 -9.21 9.81 1.82
C PHE A 106 -9.17 9.19 3.22
N GLU A 107 -10.30 9.23 3.93
CA GLU A 107 -10.46 8.62 5.25
C GLU A 107 -10.47 7.08 5.14
N ARG A 108 -9.99 6.38 6.17
CA ARG A 108 -9.86 4.92 6.19
C ARG A 108 -11.16 4.20 5.83
N GLN A 109 -12.31 4.70 6.29
CA GLN A 109 -13.62 4.10 6.00
C GLN A 109 -13.98 4.20 4.51
N GLU A 110 -13.54 5.27 3.84
CA GLU A 110 -13.80 5.50 2.42
C GLU A 110 -13.04 4.50 1.54
N PHE A 111 -11.86 4.04 1.97
CA PHE A 111 -11.05 3.04 1.26
C PHE A 111 -11.72 1.68 1.11
N TYR A 112 -12.32 1.19 2.21
CA TYR A 112 -12.97 -0.12 2.22
C TYR A 112 -14.31 -0.11 1.47
N SER A 113 -14.77 1.05 1.00
CA SER A 113 -15.93 1.12 0.12
C SER A 113 -15.57 0.65 -1.30
N LYS A 114 -16.42 -0.20 -1.89
CA LYS A 114 -16.23 -0.77 -3.25
C LYS A 114 -15.97 0.28 -4.35
N LYS A 115 -16.41 1.52 -4.16
CA LYS A 115 -16.36 2.57 -5.18
C LYS A 115 -14.97 3.21 -5.29
N ASN A 116 -14.18 3.21 -4.22
CA ASN A 116 -13.02 4.08 -4.12
C ASN A 116 -11.69 3.45 -4.54
N LEU A 117 -11.32 2.22 -4.19
CA LEU A 117 -9.97 1.73 -4.52
C LEU A 117 -9.73 1.64 -6.04
N GLN A 118 -10.72 1.23 -6.84
CA GLN A 118 -10.59 1.28 -8.30
C GLN A 118 -10.48 2.72 -8.83
N GLU A 119 -11.20 3.67 -8.20
CA GLU A 119 -11.19 5.08 -8.60
C GLU A 119 -9.89 5.77 -8.17
N ILE A 120 -9.33 5.40 -7.01
CA ILE A 120 -8.01 5.79 -6.50
C ILE A 120 -6.92 5.22 -7.40
N VAL A 121 -6.99 3.92 -7.71
CA VAL A 121 -6.08 3.29 -8.68
C VAL A 121 -6.22 3.95 -10.06
N ARG A 122 -7.42 4.36 -10.48
CA ARG A 122 -7.60 5.03 -11.77
C ARG A 122 -7.11 6.49 -11.76
N GLN A 123 -7.38 7.26 -10.71
CA GLN A 123 -7.00 8.67 -10.60
C GLN A 123 -5.51 8.85 -10.34
N GLN A 124 -4.92 7.97 -9.52
CA GLN A 124 -3.50 8.01 -9.20
C GLN A 124 -2.64 7.29 -10.25
N PHE A 125 -3.22 6.43 -11.12
CA PHE A 125 -2.48 5.57 -12.06
C PHE A 125 -2.97 5.58 -13.51
N SER A 126 -3.81 6.56 -13.91
CA SER A 126 -3.89 6.93 -15.33
C SER A 126 -2.61 7.67 -15.73
N PRO A 127 -2.08 7.45 -16.95
CA PRO A 127 -0.89 8.14 -17.43
C PRO A 127 -1.05 9.67 -17.45
#